data_AF-A0A2U1LXQ0-F1
#
_entry.id   AF-A0A2U1LXQ0-F1
#
_cell.length_a   1.000
_cell.length_b   1.000
_cell.length_c   1.000
_cell.angle_alpha   90.00
_cell.angle_beta   90.00
_cell.angle_gamma   90.00
#
_symmetry.space_group_name_H-M   'P 1'
#
loop_
_entity.id
_entity.type
_entity.pdbx_description
1 polymer ?
#
loop_
_entity_poly.entity_id
_entity_poly.type
_entity_poly.pdbx_seq_one_letter_code
_entity_poly.pdbx_strand_id
1 'polypeptide(L)'
;MEESSKSTQELAMEGQKHLENTIESAFQILNSMNHELCNPNLWSPPNPNTITNGNGVHTNGVDSDSNNHHSEISGGGALDEARLRYKASVAALRSVLVAIPNSRKAKAYDIDPMSTDDMDAEKLEEHASALRKELEDKNKHLKLLIDQLRELIADVSTWQSPVAV
;
A
#
# COMPACT_ATOMS: atom_id res chain seq x y z
N MET A 1 10.19 -1.38 29.96
CA MET A 1 10.30 -1.22 28.49
C MET A 1 9.09 -0.42 28.08
N GLU A 2 9.30 0.84 27.74
CA GLU A 2 8.25 1.80 27.44
C GLU A 2 7.85 1.61 25.98
N GLU A 3 6.73 0.95 25.75
CA GLU A 3 6.19 0.71 24.40
C GLU A 3 5.59 2.03 23.92
N SER A 4 6.38 2.80 23.16
CA SER A 4 5.92 4.02 22.51
C SER A 4 4.66 3.67 21.69
N SER A 5 3.54 4.25 22.09
CA SER A 5 2.25 3.99 21.46
C SER A 5 2.27 4.56 20.05
N LYS A 6 2.48 3.68 19.05
CA LYS A 6 2.48 4.05 17.63
C LYS A 6 1.18 4.79 17.29
N SER A 7 1.31 5.91 16.60
CA SER A 7 0.14 6.69 16.18
C SER A 7 -0.69 5.91 15.17
N THR A 8 -2.01 6.12 15.16
CA THR A 8 -2.92 5.49 14.19
C THR A 8 -2.48 5.70 12.73
N GLN A 9 -1.91 6.86 12.41
CA GLN A 9 -1.34 7.13 11.08
C GLN A 9 -0.12 6.26 10.78
N GLU A 10 0.74 6.04 11.77
CA GLU A 10 1.93 5.20 11.64
C GLU A 10 1.54 3.73 11.45
N LEU A 11 0.56 3.25 12.23
CA LEU A 11 -0.02 1.92 12.05
C LEU A 11 -0.68 1.77 10.67
N ALA A 12 -1.34 2.79 10.14
CA ALA A 12 -1.93 2.74 8.81
C ALA A 12 -0.85 2.64 7.70
N MET A 13 0.23 3.42 7.80
CA MET A 13 1.36 3.33 6.86
C MET A 13 2.07 1.97 6.96
N GLU A 14 2.25 1.46 8.17
CA GLU A 14 2.82 0.12 8.40
C GLU A 14 1.92 -0.98 7.82
N GLY A 15 0.60 -0.85 7.99
CA GLY A 15 -0.39 -1.75 7.40
C GLY A 15 -0.33 -1.77 5.87
N GLN A 16 -0.19 -0.61 5.24
CA GLN A 16 -0.02 -0.51 3.79
C GLN A 16 1.24 -1.25 3.33
N LYS A 17 2.38 -1.03 4.00
CA LYS A 17 3.63 -1.72 3.70
C LYS A 17 3.49 -3.25 3.81
N HIS A 18 2.87 -3.75 4.87
CA HIS A 18 2.67 -5.19 5.05
C HIS A 18 1.73 -5.79 3.99
N LEU A 19 0.73 -5.03 3.53
CA LEU A 19 -0.13 -5.42 2.42
C LEU A 19 0.67 -5.57 1.11
N GLU A 20 1.51 -4.59 0.77
CA GLU A 20 2.37 -4.63 -0.41
C GLU A 20 3.31 -5.86 -0.36
N ASN A 21 3.96 -6.10 0.78
CA ASN A 21 4.82 -7.28 0.99
C ASN A 21 4.04 -8.61 0.87
N THR A 22 2.78 -8.63 1.31
CA THR A 22 1.91 -9.81 1.19
C THR A 22 1.61 -10.11 -0.28
N ILE A 23 1.30 -9.07 -1.06
CA ILE A 23 1.03 -9.18 -2.50
C ILE A 23 2.28 -9.66 -3.23
N GLU A 24 3.44 -9.07 -2.95
CA GLU A 24 4.71 -9.46 -3.57
C GLU A 24 5.07 -10.92 -3.26
N SER A 25 4.95 -11.33 -2.00
CA SER A 25 5.22 -12.72 -1.60
C SER A 25 4.25 -13.70 -2.26
N ALA A 26 2.97 -13.34 -2.39
CA ALA A 26 1.98 -14.15 -3.10
C ALA A 26 2.34 -14.30 -4.59
N PHE A 27 2.80 -13.22 -5.23
CA PHE A 27 3.26 -13.27 -6.60
C PHE A 27 4.49 -14.18 -6.76
N GLN A 28 5.44 -14.12 -5.83
CA GLN A 28 6.60 -15.02 -5.83
C GLN A 28 6.19 -16.49 -5.69
N ILE A 29 5.22 -16.81 -4.82
CA ILE A 29 4.68 -18.19 -4.70
C ILE A 29 4.14 -18.66 -6.05
N LEU A 30 3.28 -17.87 -6.70
CA LEU A 30 2.70 -18.22 -7.99
C LEU A 30 3.77 -18.40 -9.06
N ASN A 31 4.77 -17.51 -9.10
CA ASN A 31 5.83 -17.57 -10.08
C ASN A 31 6.76 -18.78 -9.85
N SER A 32 7.10 -19.09 -8.59
CA SER A 32 7.88 -20.29 -8.25
C SER A 32 7.12 -21.57 -8.59
N MET A 33 5.84 -21.64 -8.27
CA MET A 33 4.98 -22.76 -8.69
C MET A 33 4.93 -22.88 -10.21
N ASN A 34 4.81 -21.77 -10.93
CA ASN A 34 4.81 -21.78 -12.39
C ASN A 34 6.14 -22.28 -12.96
N HIS A 35 7.28 -21.91 -12.40
CA HIS A 35 8.60 -22.40 -12.84
C HIS A 35 8.75 -23.91 -12.62
N GLU A 36 8.32 -24.42 -11.47
CA GLU A 36 8.32 -25.86 -11.19
C GLU A 36 7.37 -26.60 -12.13
N LEU A 37 6.15 -26.10 -12.28
CA LEU A 37 5.12 -26.62 -13.18
C LEU A 37 5.38 -26.30 -14.65
N CYS A 38 6.50 -25.73 -15.05
CA CYS A 38 6.84 -25.55 -16.48
C CYS A 38 8.20 -26.16 -16.79
N ASN A 39 8.84 -26.82 -15.82
CA ASN A 39 10.16 -27.40 -16.00
C ASN A 39 10.06 -28.74 -16.76
N PRO A 40 10.48 -28.83 -18.03
CA PRO A 40 10.34 -30.05 -18.83
C PRO A 40 11.15 -31.22 -18.27
N ASN A 41 12.20 -30.93 -17.50
CA ASN A 41 13.06 -31.94 -16.88
C ASN A 41 12.35 -32.74 -15.79
N LEU A 42 11.30 -32.20 -15.18
CA LEU A 42 10.52 -32.89 -14.13
C LEU A 42 9.52 -33.90 -14.71
N TRP A 43 9.25 -33.81 -16.01
CA TRP A 43 8.24 -34.64 -16.67
C TRP A 43 8.79 -35.46 -17.84
N SER A 44 10.03 -35.20 -18.26
CA SER A 44 10.69 -36.01 -19.28
C SER A 44 10.99 -37.40 -18.72
N PRO A 45 10.63 -38.49 -19.43
CA PRO A 45 11.01 -39.83 -19.03
C PRO A 45 12.55 -39.93 -18.98
N PRO A 46 13.13 -40.68 -18.03
CA PRO A 46 14.56 -40.89 -17.98
C PRO A 46 15.00 -41.56 -19.29
N ASN A 47 15.84 -40.85 -20.08
CA ASN A 47 16.40 -41.40 -21.30
C ASN A 47 17.30 -42.60 -20.93
N PRO A 48 17.02 -43.83 -21.43
CA PRO A 48 17.82 -45.00 -21.10
C PRO A 48 19.24 -44.99 -21.69
N ASN A 49 19.61 -43.95 -22.45
CA ASN A 49 20.90 -43.87 -23.16
C ASN A 49 21.89 -42.84 -22.60
N THR A 50 21.59 -42.19 -21.47
CA THR A 50 22.56 -41.29 -20.84
C THR A 50 23.36 -42.06 -19.79
N ILE A 51 24.49 -42.61 -20.22
CA ILE A 51 25.58 -42.98 -19.31
C ILE A 51 25.98 -41.69 -18.58
N THR A 52 25.77 -41.70 -17.27
CA THR A 52 26.05 -40.63 -16.33
C THR A 52 27.53 -40.29 -16.32
N ASN A 53 27.87 -39.03 -16.60
CA ASN A 53 29.08 -38.42 -16.04
C ASN A 53 28.65 -37.14 -15.30
N GLY A 54 28.23 -37.31 -14.05
CA GLY A 54 27.77 -36.25 -13.18
C GLY A 54 27.10 -36.81 -11.94
N ASN A 55 27.82 -36.76 -10.82
CA ASN A 55 27.47 -37.19 -9.46
C ASN A 55 25.96 -37.29 -9.14
N GLY A 56 25.53 -38.51 -8.82
CA GLY A 56 24.22 -38.79 -8.23
C GLY A 56 24.11 -40.28 -7.93
N VAL A 57 24.81 -40.73 -6.90
CA VAL A 57 24.76 -42.11 -6.40
C VAL A 57 23.32 -42.42 -5.95
N HIS A 58 22.59 -43.17 -6.76
CA HIS A 58 21.42 -43.93 -6.34
C HIS A 58 21.80 -45.41 -6.35
N THR A 59 22.32 -45.90 -5.22
CA THR A 59 22.45 -47.34 -4.96
C THR A 59 21.13 -47.88 -4.46
N ASN A 60 20.51 -48.75 -5.25
CA ASN A 60 19.39 -49.57 -4.82
C ASN A 60 19.83 -50.55 -3.72
N GLY A 61 19.11 -50.52 -2.61
CA GLY A 61 18.73 -51.68 -1.79
C GLY A 61 19.82 -52.43 -1.02
N VAL A 62 19.97 -52.10 0.26
CA VAL A 62 20.22 -53.10 1.33
C VAL A 62 19.57 -52.63 2.64
N ASP A 63 18.92 -53.59 3.28
CA ASP A 63 18.26 -53.60 4.58
C ASP A 63 19.17 -53.13 5.73
N SER A 64 18.71 -52.22 6.59
CA SER A 64 19.19 -52.03 7.98
C SER A 64 18.37 -50.99 8.75
N ASP A 65 17.65 -51.52 9.74
CA ASP A 65 17.29 -50.99 11.05
C ASP A 65 16.77 -49.55 11.22
N SER A 66 15.61 -49.51 11.87
CA SER A 66 15.00 -48.38 12.55
C SER A 66 16.01 -47.63 13.43
N ASN A 67 16.34 -46.39 13.06
CA ASN A 67 16.51 -45.37 14.07
C ASN A 67 16.03 -44.00 13.58
N ASN A 68 15.13 -43.47 14.39
CA ASN A 68 14.44 -42.21 14.25
C ASN A 68 15.43 -41.04 14.36
N HIS A 69 15.92 -40.51 13.23
CA HIS A 69 16.60 -39.23 13.19
C HIS A 69 15.94 -38.30 12.18
N HIS A 70 14.87 -37.68 12.67
CA HIS A 70 14.48 -36.32 12.37
C HIS A 70 15.69 -35.38 12.48
N SER A 71 16.33 -35.05 11.37
CA SER A 71 17.24 -33.91 11.26
C SER A 71 17.22 -33.36 9.84
N GLU A 72 16.43 -32.30 9.68
CA GLU A 72 16.78 -31.10 8.91
C GLU A 72 17.30 -31.29 7.47
N ILE A 73 16.38 -31.62 6.55
CA ILE A 73 16.48 -31.12 5.18
C ILE A 73 15.97 -29.68 5.20
N SER A 74 16.78 -28.75 5.72
CA SER A 74 16.49 -27.31 5.68
C SER A 74 16.96 -26.71 4.34
N GLY A 75 16.58 -27.36 3.24
CA GLY A 75 16.76 -26.88 1.87
C GLY A 75 15.48 -26.22 1.38
N GLY A 76 15.10 -25.11 2.01
CA GLY A 76 13.92 -24.34 1.63
C GLY A 76 14.09 -23.76 0.23
N GLY A 77 13.37 -24.32 -0.74
CA GLY A 77 13.37 -23.81 -2.12
C GLY A 77 12.77 -22.40 -2.20
N ALA A 78 12.89 -21.76 -3.36
CA ALA A 78 12.29 -20.43 -3.60
C ALA A 78 10.79 -20.40 -3.25
N LEU A 79 10.08 -21.50 -3.47
CA LEU A 79 8.67 -21.66 -3.11
C LEU A 79 8.43 -21.64 -1.59
N ASP A 80 9.23 -22.37 -0.81
CA ASP A 80 9.08 -22.44 0.65
C ASP A 80 9.45 -21.11 1.32
N GLU A 81 10.47 -20.45 0.79
CA GLU A 81 10.85 -19.11 1.25
C GLU A 81 9.76 -18.07 0.93
N ALA A 82 9.16 -18.11 -0.28
CA ALA A 82 8.05 -17.23 -0.63
C ALA A 82 6.82 -17.48 0.26
N ARG A 83 6.53 -18.75 0.60
CA ARG A 83 5.48 -19.13 1.56
C ARG A 83 5.75 -18.60 2.95
N LEU A 84 6.99 -18.68 3.42
CA LEU A 84 7.37 -18.17 4.74
C LEU A 84 7.17 -16.66 4.82
N ARG A 85 7.63 -15.90 3.81
CA ARG A 85 7.45 -14.44 3.73
C ARG A 85 5.99 -14.03 3.62
N TYR A 86 5.19 -14.76 2.85
CA TYR A 86 3.75 -14.54 2.78
C TYR A 86 3.09 -14.72 4.16
N LYS A 87 3.40 -15.81 4.86
CA LYS A 87 2.85 -16.06 6.20
C LYS A 87 3.26 -14.98 7.20
N ALA A 88 4.53 -14.55 7.16
CA ALA A 88 5.06 -13.52 8.05
C ALA A 88 4.40 -12.14 7.79
N SER A 89 4.31 -11.72 6.52
CA SER A 89 3.67 -10.46 6.13
C SER A 89 2.17 -10.44 6.46
N VAL A 90 1.46 -11.55 6.25
CA VAL A 90 0.05 -11.68 6.67
C VAL A 90 -0.11 -11.60 8.18
N ALA A 91 0.79 -12.23 8.96
CA ALA A 91 0.76 -12.13 10.42
C ALA A 91 0.98 -10.69 10.89
N ALA A 92 1.95 -9.99 10.31
CA ALA A 92 2.22 -8.59 10.60
C ALA A 92 1.02 -7.69 10.22
N LEU A 93 0.42 -7.89 9.05
CA LEU A 93 -0.79 -7.17 8.63
C LEU A 93 -1.96 -7.38 9.60
N ARG A 94 -2.20 -8.63 10.02
CA ARG A 94 -3.24 -8.94 11.02
C ARG A 94 -2.97 -8.27 12.35
N SER A 95 -1.71 -8.25 12.80
CA SER A 95 -1.31 -7.56 14.02
C SER A 95 -1.65 -6.06 13.95
N VAL A 96 -1.30 -5.40 12.85
CA VAL A 96 -1.61 -3.98 12.63
C VAL A 96 -3.11 -3.73 12.60
N LEU A 97 -3.89 -4.58 11.92
CA LEU A 97 -5.36 -4.44 11.86
C LEU A 97 -6.02 -4.57 13.24
N VAL A 98 -5.46 -5.40 14.12
CA VAL A 98 -5.91 -5.48 15.53
C VAL A 98 -5.46 -4.27 16.34
N ALA A 99 -4.26 -3.75 16.06
CA ALA A 99 -3.70 -2.59 16.77
C ALA A 99 -4.39 -1.26 16.43
N ILE A 100 -4.87 -1.06 15.19
CA ILE A 100 -5.50 0.19 14.74
C ILE A 100 -6.71 0.57 15.63
N PRO A 101 -7.73 -0.29 15.85
CA PRO A 101 -8.84 0.01 16.75
C PRO A 101 -8.39 0.28 18.18
N ASN A 102 -7.36 -0.42 18.66
CA ASN A 102 -6.84 -0.24 20.01
C ASN A 102 -6.10 1.09 20.17
N SER A 103 -5.37 1.56 19.15
CA SER A 103 -4.74 2.88 19.14
C SER A 103 -5.77 4.02 19.20
N ARG A 104 -6.94 3.83 18.56
CA ARG A 104 -8.05 4.78 18.63
C ARG A 104 -8.71 4.77 20.01
N LYS A 105 -8.92 3.59 20.60
CA LYS A 105 -9.45 3.45 21.97
C LYS A 105 -8.49 4.00 23.03
N ALA A 106 -7.18 3.82 22.87
CA ALA A 106 -6.19 4.38 23.79
C ALA A 106 -6.21 5.91 23.76
N LYS A 107 -6.31 6.52 22.57
CA LYS A 107 -6.55 7.98 22.44
C LYS A 107 -7.92 8.43 22.95
N ALA A 108 -8.93 7.57 22.87
CA ALA A 108 -10.28 7.82 23.36
C ALA A 108 -10.40 7.87 24.89
N TYR A 109 -9.49 7.20 25.62
CA TYR A 109 -9.45 7.28 27.09
C TYR A 109 -8.83 8.59 27.58
N ASP A 110 -8.04 9.28 26.75
CA ASP A 110 -7.50 10.62 27.05
C ASP A 110 -8.39 11.76 26.53
N ILE A 111 -9.21 11.54 25.50
CA ILE A 111 -10.17 12.52 24.98
C ILE A 111 -11.41 11.77 24.46
N ASP A 112 -12.61 12.15 24.93
CA ASP A 112 -13.90 11.55 24.54
C ASP A 112 -14.01 11.39 23.00
N PRO A 113 -14.09 10.15 22.47
CA PRO A 113 -13.97 9.86 21.05
C PRO A 113 -15.15 10.34 20.20
N MET A 114 -16.30 10.59 20.84
CA MET A 114 -17.47 11.17 20.17
C MET A 114 -17.25 12.68 19.93
N SER A 115 -16.53 13.34 20.84
CA SER A 115 -16.30 14.78 20.80
C SER A 115 -15.22 15.17 19.79
N THR A 116 -14.23 14.33 19.51
CA THR A 116 -13.12 14.70 18.60
C THR A 116 -13.51 14.66 17.13
N ASP A 117 -14.27 13.65 16.70
CA ASP A 117 -14.70 13.53 15.29
C ASP A 117 -15.73 14.63 14.97
N ASP A 118 -16.62 14.95 15.91
CA ASP A 118 -17.57 16.07 15.80
C ASP A 118 -16.86 17.44 15.84
N MET A 119 -15.87 17.62 16.72
CA MET A 119 -15.10 18.88 16.82
C MET A 119 -14.20 19.11 15.59
N ASP A 120 -13.58 18.06 15.05
CA ASP A 120 -12.78 18.15 13.83
C ASP A 120 -13.67 18.40 12.59
N ALA A 121 -14.87 17.82 12.55
CA ALA A 121 -15.87 18.10 11.53
C ALA A 121 -16.35 19.55 11.59
N GLU A 122 -16.67 20.06 12.79
CA GLU A 122 -17.09 21.45 13.01
C GLU A 122 -16.00 22.44 12.57
N LYS A 123 -14.74 22.17 12.93
CA LYS A 123 -13.60 23.01 12.52
C LYS A 123 -13.36 22.99 11.01
N LEU A 124 -13.54 21.83 10.36
CA LEU A 124 -13.46 21.72 8.90
C LEU A 124 -14.60 22.49 8.22
N GLU A 125 -15.81 22.43 8.77
CA GLU A 125 -16.97 23.15 8.28
C GLU A 125 -16.79 24.67 8.41
N GLU A 126 -16.25 25.14 9.55
CA GLU A 126 -15.90 26.53 9.76
C GLU A 126 -14.87 27.01 8.72
N HIS A 127 -13.79 26.24 8.52
CA HIS A 127 -12.77 26.57 7.53
C HIS A 127 -13.32 26.58 6.10
N ALA A 128 -14.19 25.62 5.75
CA ALA A 128 -14.86 25.59 4.46
C ALA A 128 -15.78 26.81 4.26
N SER A 129 -16.46 27.25 5.32
CA SER A 129 -17.31 28.44 5.31
C SER A 129 -16.49 29.72 5.14
N ALA A 130 -15.35 29.84 5.83
CA ALA A 130 -14.42 30.94 5.67
C ALA A 130 -13.88 31.03 4.24
N LEU A 131 -13.45 29.91 3.66
CA LEU A 131 -12.99 29.84 2.26
C LEU A 131 -14.09 30.21 1.27
N ARG A 132 -15.33 29.74 1.46
CA ARG A 132 -16.46 30.12 0.60
C ARG A 132 -16.73 31.62 0.64
N LYS A 133 -16.66 32.23 1.82
CA LYS A 133 -16.84 33.67 1.99
C LYS A 133 -15.71 34.45 1.31
N GLU A 134 -14.46 34.04 1.49
CA GLU A 134 -13.32 34.68 0.81
C GLU A 134 -13.47 34.58 -0.72
N LEU A 135 -13.86 33.41 -1.24
CA LEU A 135 -14.10 33.21 -2.67
C LEU A 135 -15.17 34.18 -3.19
N GLU A 136 -16.27 34.35 -2.46
CA GLU A 136 -17.34 35.27 -2.83
C GLU A 136 -16.86 36.73 -2.84
N ASP A 137 -16.09 37.14 -1.82
CA ASP A 137 -15.54 38.49 -1.73
C ASP A 137 -14.53 38.78 -2.85
N LYS A 138 -13.65 37.82 -3.17
CA LYS A 138 -12.72 37.92 -4.30
C LYS A 138 -13.47 38.01 -5.64
N ASN A 139 -14.55 37.25 -5.81
CA ASN A 139 -15.37 37.29 -7.02
C ASN A 139 -16.09 38.65 -7.18
N LYS A 140 -16.62 39.22 -6.09
CA LYS A 140 -17.17 40.59 -6.08
C LYS A 140 -16.12 41.61 -6.52
N HIS A 141 -14.90 41.51 -6.00
CA HIS A 141 -13.81 42.42 -6.38
C HIS A 141 -13.43 42.29 -7.86
N LEU A 142 -13.31 41.06 -8.38
CA LEU A 142 -13.07 40.82 -9.80
C LEU A 142 -14.16 41.43 -10.69
N LYS A 143 -15.43 41.28 -10.28
CA LYS A 143 -16.56 41.86 -11.02
C LYS A 143 -16.47 43.38 -11.09
N LEU A 144 -16.13 44.03 -9.97
CA LEU A 144 -15.93 45.48 -9.92
C LEU A 144 -14.79 45.92 -10.86
N LEU A 145 -13.65 45.23 -10.84
CA LEU A 145 -12.54 45.51 -11.76
C LEU A 145 -12.93 45.33 -13.22
N ILE A 146 -13.69 44.28 -13.55
CA ILE A 146 -14.20 44.03 -14.90
C ILE A 146 -15.12 45.16 -15.34
N ASP A 147 -16.03 45.63 -14.48
CA ASP A 147 -16.96 46.71 -14.82
C ASP A 147 -16.22 48.04 -15.01
N GLN A 148 -15.23 48.35 -14.15
CA GLN A 148 -14.35 49.50 -14.34
C GLN A 148 -13.56 49.45 -15.65
N LEU A 149 -13.01 48.28 -16.01
CA LEU A 149 -12.30 48.11 -17.29
C LEU A 149 -13.23 48.30 -18.48
N ARG A 150 -14.48 47.82 -18.40
CA ARG A 150 -15.48 48.00 -19.46
C ARG A 150 -15.86 49.47 -19.63
N GLU A 151 -16.05 50.20 -18.53
CA GLU A 151 -16.31 51.64 -18.54
C GLU A 151 -15.14 52.40 -19.17
N LEU A 152 -13.91 52.11 -18.75
CA LEU A 152 -12.72 52.74 -19.33
C LEU A 152 -12.59 52.46 -20.83
N ILE A 153 -12.87 51.24 -21.27
CA ILE A 153 -12.88 50.89 -22.71
C ILE A 153 -13.95 51.69 -23.45
N ALA A 154 -15.15 51.83 -22.86
CA ALA A 154 -16.22 52.62 -23.46
C ALA A 154 -15.81 54.09 -23.60
N ASP A 155 -15.24 54.68 -22.55
CA ASP A 155 -14.73 56.05 -22.58
C ASP A 155 -13.68 56.23 -23.66
N VAL A 156 -12.64 55.38 -23.69
CA VAL A 156 -11.59 55.42 -24.73
C VAL A 156 -12.19 55.29 -26.12
N SER A 157 -13.19 54.42 -26.30
CA SER A 157 -13.88 54.25 -27.58
C SER A 157 -14.60 55.52 -28.02
N THR A 158 -15.20 56.29 -27.09
CA THR A 158 -15.81 57.59 -27.43
C THR A 158 -14.79 58.62 -27.92
N TRP A 159 -13.57 58.62 -27.38
CA TRP A 159 -12.48 59.50 -27.83
C TRP A 159 -11.88 59.08 -29.17
N GLN A 160 -11.96 57.78 -29.50
CA GLN A 160 -11.42 57.22 -30.73
C GLN A 160 -12.42 57.22 -31.89
N SER A 161 -13.70 57.54 -31.64
CA SER A 161 -14.69 57.67 -32.71
C SER A 161 -14.33 58.87 -33.60
N PRO A 162 -14.13 58.68 -34.92
CA PRO A 162 -13.92 59.79 -35.84
C PRO A 162 -15.12 60.74 -35.77
N VAL A 163 -14.89 62.03 -35.51
CA VAL A 163 -15.90 63.06 -35.77
C VAL A 163 -16.09 63.07 -37.28
N ALA A 164 -17.24 62.59 -37.76
CA ALA A 164 -17.63 62.78 -39.15
C ALA A 164 -17.76 64.29 -39.40
N VAL A 165 -16.81 64.86 -40.14
CA VAL A 165 -16.82 66.24 -40.65
C VAL A 165 -17.67 66.29 -41.91
#